data_AF-A0A4Q5TT13-F1
#
_entry.id   AF-A0A4Q5TT13-F1
#
_cell.length_a   1.000
_cell.length_b   1.000
_cell.length_c   1.000
_cell.angle_alpha   90.00
_cell.angle_beta   90.00
_cell.angle_gamma   90.00
#
_symmetry.space_group_name_H-M   'P 1'
#
loop_
_entity.id
_entity.type
_entity.pdbx_description
1 polymer ?
#
loop_
_entity_poly.entity_id
_entity_poly.type
_entity_poly.pdbx_seq_one_letter_code
_entity_poly.pdbx_strand_id
1 'polypeptide(L)'
;ILEGVTRDSVIRGLAEMGIRTEERKISIDEVVDAYGAGKISEVFGTGTAAVIAPIRELYYKGASMHFNTDKYEISRAVKTWLNEIRSGERADKYNWMVKV
;
A
#
# COMPACT_ATOMS: atom_id res chain seq x y z
N ILE A 1 -14.21 6.41 -4.85
CA ILE A 1 -13.29 5.71 -3.90
C ILE A 1 -13.69 6.19 -2.53
N LEU A 2 -13.85 5.30 -1.54
CA LEU A 2 -14.13 5.70 -0.17
C LEU A 2 -12.87 6.35 0.43
N GLU A 3 -13.03 7.44 1.16
CA GLU A 3 -11.95 8.14 1.86
C GLU A 3 -11.49 7.33 3.08
N GLY A 4 -10.73 6.27 2.84
CA GLY A 4 -10.22 5.40 3.89
C GLY A 4 -9.12 6.09 4.70
N VAL A 5 -9.30 6.19 6.02
CA VAL A 5 -8.27 6.74 6.92
C VAL A 5 -6.95 5.97 6.80
N THR A 6 -7.00 4.64 6.69
CA THR A 6 -5.79 3.81 6.49
C THR A 6 -5.07 4.11 5.18
N ARG A 7 -5.81 4.51 4.13
CA ARG A 7 -5.22 4.91 2.85
C ARG A 7 -4.43 6.20 3.01
N ASP A 8 -5.01 7.21 3.65
CA ASP A 8 -4.33 8.48 3.92
C ASP A 8 -3.08 8.28 4.79
N SER A 9 -3.19 7.48 5.86
CA SER A 9 -2.04 7.14 6.71
C SER A 9 -0.92 6.43 5.95
N VAL A 10 -1.25 5.49 5.05
CA VAL A 10 -0.26 4.78 4.23
C VAL A 10 0.44 5.73 3.26
N ILE A 11 -0.29 6.63 2.59
CA ILE A 11 0.30 7.62 1.67
C ILE A 11 1.29 8.52 2.41
N ARG A 12 0.95 8.96 3.64
CA ARG A 12 1.86 9.75 4.48
C ARG A 12 3.09 8.97 4.92
N GLY A 13 2.91 7.72 5.34
CA GLY A 13 4.02 6.84 5.72
C GLY A 13 5.00 6.61 4.57
N LEU A 14 4.49 6.36 3.36
CA LEU A 14 5.32 6.23 2.16
C LEU A 14 6.08 7.53 1.84
N ALA A 15 5.45 8.68 1.97
CA ALA A 15 6.11 9.97 1.79
C ALA A 15 7.23 10.21 2.83
N GLU A 16 7.02 9.85 4.10
CA GLU A 16 8.07 9.92 5.14
C GLU A 16 9.26 9.00 4.85
N MET A 17 9.04 7.88 4.16
CA MET A 17 10.08 6.95 3.72
C MET A 17 10.82 7.43 2.45
N GLY A 18 10.47 8.61 1.92
CA GLY A 18 11.07 9.15 0.69
C GLY A 18 10.51 8.52 -0.59
N ILE A 19 9.41 7.77 -0.51
CA ILE A 19 8.76 7.17 -1.68
C ILE A 19 7.80 8.19 -2.27
N ARG A 20 7.97 8.49 -3.56
CA ARG A 20 7.07 9.39 -4.29
C ARG A 20 5.69 8.73 -4.43
N THR A 21 4.66 9.41 -3.93
CA THR A 21 3.27 8.99 -4.04
C THR A 21 2.52 9.86 -5.05
N GLU A 22 1.56 9.26 -5.77
CA GLU A 22 0.68 9.96 -6.70
C GLU A 22 -0.74 9.42 -6.54
N GLU A 23 -1.72 10.33 -6.50
CA GLU A 23 -3.13 10.00 -6.48
C GLU A 23 -3.75 10.36 -7.83
N ARG A 24 -3.99 9.36 -8.67
CA ARG A 24 -4.65 9.54 -9.96
C ARG A 24 -5.53 8.37 -10.32
N LYS A 25 -6.34 8.55 -11.36
CA LYS A 25 -7.04 7.44 -12.01
C LYS A 25 -6.02 6.58 -12.75
N ILE A 26 -6.11 5.27 -12.55
CA ILE A 26 -5.28 4.26 -13.21
C ILE A 26 -6.25 3.32 -13.93
N SER A 27 -6.05 3.09 -15.23
CA SER A 27 -6.83 2.11 -15.98
C SER A 27 -6.25 0.71 -15.78
N ILE A 28 -7.08 -0.32 -15.90
CA ILE A 28 -6.61 -1.70 -15.81
C ILE A 28 -5.69 -2.08 -16.98
N ASP A 29 -5.92 -1.50 -18.17
CA ASP A 29 -5.06 -1.71 -19.34
C ASP A 29 -3.64 -1.16 -19.06
N GLU A 30 -3.51 -0.01 -18.39
CA GLU A 30 -2.21 0.53 -17.96
C GLU A 30 -1.49 -0.42 -17.00
N VAL A 31 -2.22 -1.06 -16.08
CA VAL A 31 -1.65 -2.04 -15.14
C VAL A 31 -1.16 -3.28 -15.88
N VAL A 32 -1.91 -3.78 -16.86
CA VAL A 32 -1.52 -4.93 -17.69
C VAL A 32 -0.26 -4.60 -18.50
N ASP A 33 -0.22 -3.43 -19.13
CA ASP A 33 0.94 -2.98 -19.91
C ASP A 33 2.17 -2.78 -19.02
N ALA A 34 2.00 -2.18 -17.83
CA ALA A 34 3.09 -1.97 -16.87
C ALA A 34 3.61 -3.30 -16.29
N TYR A 35 2.73 -4.29 -16.08
CA TYR A 35 3.12 -5.63 -15.68
C TYR A 35 3.93 -6.32 -16.79
N GLY A 36 3.45 -6.28 -18.03
CA GLY A 36 4.16 -6.81 -19.19
C GLY A 36 5.53 -6.15 -19.41
N ALA A 37 5.66 -4.87 -19.07
CA ALA A 37 6.91 -4.12 -19.11
C ALA A 37 7.82 -4.33 -17.88
N GLY A 38 7.40 -5.13 -16.89
CA GLY A 38 8.17 -5.37 -15.65
C GLY A 38 8.31 -4.14 -14.75
N LYS A 39 7.42 -3.16 -14.87
CA LYS A 39 7.46 -1.89 -14.09
C LYS A 39 6.74 -1.98 -12.75
N ILE A 40 5.93 -3.02 -12.53
CA ILE A 40 5.20 -3.21 -11.28
C ILE A 40 6.03 -4.08 -10.32
N SER A 41 6.40 -3.50 -9.19
CA SER A 41 7.15 -4.22 -8.14
C SER A 41 6.23 -4.83 -7.08
N GLU A 42 5.27 -4.07 -6.56
CA GLU A 42 4.37 -4.49 -5.49
C GLU A 42 2.94 -4.02 -5.74
N VAL A 43 1.97 -4.84 -5.32
CA VAL A 43 0.53 -4.51 -5.35
C VAL A 43 -0.12 -4.94 -4.05
N PHE A 44 -0.78 -4.02 -3.36
CA PHE A 44 -1.45 -4.30 -2.09
C PHE A 44 -2.69 -3.44 -1.89
N GLY A 45 -3.68 -3.99 -1.19
CA GLY A 45 -4.82 -3.26 -0.66
C GLY A 45 -4.53 -2.70 0.73
N THR A 46 -5.25 -1.66 1.12
CA THR A 46 -5.18 -1.04 2.46
C THR A 46 -6.58 -0.82 3.01
N GLY A 47 -6.76 -1.01 4.33
CA GLY A 47 -8.03 -0.79 5.01
C GLY A 47 -7.96 -1.16 6.49
N THR A 48 -8.92 -0.68 7.28
CA THR A 48 -8.88 -0.79 8.75
C THR A 48 -8.73 -2.22 9.26
N ALA A 49 -9.40 -3.18 8.61
CA ALA A 49 -9.40 -4.58 9.04
C ALA A 49 -8.08 -5.31 8.70
N ALA A 50 -7.55 -5.12 7.48
CA ALA A 50 -6.38 -5.85 7.00
C ALA A 50 -5.06 -5.09 7.18
N VAL A 51 -5.14 -3.78 7.44
CA VAL A 51 -4.04 -2.80 7.42
C VAL A 51 -3.38 -2.72 6.04
N ILE A 52 -2.64 -3.76 5.67
CA ILE A 52 -2.03 -3.98 4.35
C ILE A 52 -2.32 -5.43 3.94
N ALA A 53 -2.94 -5.61 2.78
CA ALA A 53 -3.28 -6.90 2.18
C ALA A 53 -2.51 -7.08 0.86
N PRO A 54 -1.43 -7.88 0.81
CA PRO A 54 -0.68 -8.11 -0.42
C PRO A 54 -1.51 -8.89 -1.44
N ILE A 55 -1.40 -8.51 -2.71
CA ILE A 55 -2.09 -9.16 -3.83
C ILE A 55 -1.10 -10.10 -4.52
N ARG A 56 -1.45 -11.39 -4.59
CA ARG A 56 -0.65 -12.45 -5.23
C ARG A 56 -0.99 -12.64 -6.71
N GLU A 57 -2.24 -12.41 -7.08
CA GLU A 57 -2.72 -12.63 -8.45
C GLU A 57 -3.76 -11.58 -8.82
N LEU A 58 -3.65 -11.06 -10.04
CA LEU A 58 -4.65 -10.20 -10.65
C LEU A 58 -5.02 -10.78 -12.01
N TYR A 59 -6.28 -11.18 -12.14
CA TYR A 59 -6.82 -11.74 -13.38
C TYR A 59 -7.74 -10.72 -14.08
N TYR A 60 -7.45 -10.45 -15.35
CA TYR A 60 -8.24 -9.53 -16.16
C TYR A 60 -8.27 -9.96 -17.63
N LYS A 61 -9.47 -10.12 -18.22
CA LYS A 61 -9.69 -10.45 -19.65
C LYS A 61 -8.78 -11.59 -20.18
N GLY A 62 -8.56 -12.63 -19.38
CA GLY A 62 -7.70 -13.76 -19.78
C GLY A 62 -6.21 -13.58 -19.50
N ALA A 63 -5.76 -12.38 -19.13
CA ALA A 63 -4.41 -12.15 -18.62
C ALA A 63 -4.37 -12.45 -17.10
N SER A 64 -3.45 -13.33 -16.68
CA SER A 64 -3.13 -13.52 -15.27
C SER A 64 -1.78 -12.89 -14.95
N MET A 65 -1.78 -11.98 -13.98
CA MET A 65 -0.60 -11.31 -13.45
C MET A 65 -0.30 -11.89 -12.08
N HIS A 66 0.89 -12.48 -11.94
CA HIS A 66 1.32 -13.12 -10.71
C HIS A 66 2.40 -12.28 -10.04
N PHE A 67 2.21 -12.00 -8.75
CA PHE A 67 3.13 -11.22 -7.96
C PHE A 67 3.73 -12.07 -6.85
N ASN A 68 5.05 -11.96 -6.68
CA ASN A 68 5.75 -12.63 -5.59
C ASN A 68 5.67 -11.78 -4.32
N THR A 69 4.65 -12.05 -3.50
CA THR A 69 4.38 -11.35 -2.24
C THR A 69 5.47 -11.55 -1.17
N ASP A 70 6.32 -12.58 -1.32
CA ASP A 70 7.42 -12.82 -0.39
C ASP A 70 8.54 -11.79 -0.55
N LYS A 71 8.67 -11.21 -1.74
CA LYS A 71 9.65 -10.16 -2.06
C LYS A 71 9.15 -8.75 -1.74
N TYR A 72 7.94 -8.60 -1.22
CA TYR A 72 7.40 -7.28 -0.94
C TYR A 72 8.09 -6.68 0.28
N GLU A 73 8.77 -5.55 0.09
CA GLU A 73 9.50 -4.82 1.13
C GLU A 73 8.75 -3.55 1.52
N ILE A 74 8.23 -2.79 0.55
CA ILE A 74 7.56 -1.50 0.77
C ILE A 74 6.27 -1.70 1.55
N SER A 75 5.43 -2.66 1.14
CA SER A 75 4.18 -2.97 1.82
C SER A 75 4.38 -3.47 3.25
N ARG A 76 5.48 -4.21 3.52
CA ARG A 76 5.86 -4.62 4.88
C ARG A 76 6.37 -3.44 5.69
N ALA A 77 7.24 -2.60 5.10
CA ALA A 77 7.79 -1.42 5.75
C ALA A 77 6.68 -0.46 6.21
N VAL A 78 5.72 -0.13 5.33
CA VAL A 78 4.61 0.77 5.69
C VAL A 78 3.65 0.15 6.71
N LYS A 79 3.45 -1.17 6.66
CA LYS A 79 2.68 -1.90 7.69
C LYS A 79 3.35 -1.79 9.06
N THR A 80 4.66 -2.04 9.12
CA THR A 80 5.45 -1.92 10.36
C THR A 80 5.40 -0.49 10.88
N TRP A 81 5.66 0.50 10.02
CA TRP A 81 5.61 1.93 10.37
C TRP A 81 4.27 2.33 10.99
N LEU A 82 3.15 1.90 10.40
CA LEU A 82 1.82 2.21 10.94
C LEU A 82 1.57 1.51 12.28
N ASN A 83 2.04 0.27 12.42
CA ASN A 83 1.90 -0.49 13.66
C ASN A 83 2.75 0.10 14.79
N GLU A 84 3.97 0.57 14.51
CA GLU A 84 4.83 1.24 15.49
C GLU A 84 4.18 2.51 16.06
N ILE A 85 3.42 3.25 15.24
CA ILE A 85 2.66 4.42 15.72
C ILE A 85 1.50 3.97 16.62
N ARG A 86 0.82 2.89 16.24
CA ARG A 86 -0.33 2.34 17.00
C ARG A 86 0.08 1.70 18.32
N SER A 87 1.28 1.10 18.38
CA SER A 87 1.85 0.54 19.61
C SER A 87 2.51 1.60 20.50
N GLY A 88 2.77 2.79 19.96
CA GLY A 88 3.50 3.86 20.65
C GLY A 88 5.02 3.70 20.64
N GLU A 89 5.55 2.75 19.86
CA GLU A 89 6.99 2.55 19.65
C GLU A 89 7.61 3.68 18.81
N ARG A 90 6.81 4.29 17.92
CA ARG A 90 7.19 5.44 17.11
C ARG A 90 6.40 6.67 17.54
N ALA A 91 7.06 7.83 17.49
CA ALA A 91 6.43 9.12 17.78
C ALA A 91 5.27 9.39 16.81
N ASP A 92 4.10 9.68 17.36
CA ASP A 92 2.92 10.08 16.60
C ASP A 92 3.00 11.57 16.22
N LYS A 93 3.63 11.85 15.08
CA LYS A 93 3.74 13.23 14.55
C LYS A 93 2.42 13.81 14.06
N TYR A 94 1.41 12.96 13.84
CA TYR A 94 0.15 13.34 13.19
C TYR A 94 -1.01 13.41 14.18
N ASN A 95 -0.77 13.18 15.48
CA ASN A 95 -1.78 13.17 16.53
C ASN A 95 -2.95 12.23 16.23
N TRP A 96 -2.64 11.03 15.72
CA TRP A 96 -3.61 9.96 15.46
C TRP A 96 -4.01 9.18 16.72
N MET A 97 -3.13 9.09 17.71
CA MET A 97 -3.33 8.32 18.93
C MET A 97 -4.06 9.16 19.99
N VAL A 98 -5.22 8.68 20.41
CA VAL A 98 -6.02 9.30 21.47
C VAL A 98 -5.98 8.41 22.70
N LYS A 99 -5.63 8.98 23.86
CA LYS A 99 -5.71 8.28 25.14
C LYS A 99 -7.18 8.06 25.50
N VAL A 100 -7.55 6.82 25.73
CA VAL A 100 -8.87 6.39 26.23
C VAL A 100 -8.81 6.04 27.71
#